data_AF-A0A177ZQ45-F1
#
_entry.id   AF-A0A177ZQ45-F1
#
_cell.length_a   1.000
_cell.length_b   1.000
_cell.length_c   1.000
_cell.angle_alpha   90.00
_cell.angle_beta   90.00
_cell.angle_gamma   90.00
#
_symmetry.space_group_name_H-M   'P 1'
#
loop_
_entity.id
_entity.type
_entity.pdbx_description
1 polymer ?
#
loop_
_entity_poly.entity_id
_entity_poly.type
_entity_poly.pdbx_seq_one_letter_code
_entity_poly.pdbx_strand_id
1 'polypeptide(L)'
;MTINWTKFDEEVIKKTHGKIYFYRDLYEGNHANLFSRAKDLIEKGEIVDEIIYGTQKSQNVKTPYIIANISKLIPEIPAMLVSRSIGNIQTSISSEEYDIPEDDRPDDENYDLLTTQQEVIRDIESNSHLEFEHWGNIVQQQVDGGLVGVPWLDERGLRIEFKSRDVYYPHEDGLGVDLVYDREIDGDEYLHVYRERVEDGSLVTRHYLYEINDQRETKQLPDEVAKEILGMDELGAIYKNRERPFIVYWPNEKTFMNPLGVSSLKNQESKQDEINWTLTRNAITFERNGKPRIAVTTEIMQALQDKALERYGDESKIDHRDLEITTFDEHGRALEVIQIDVTKIGDIQWVKDLIKMMLMETKTSEKAIDFYLDTRSTAQQSGVAKFYDLFISLLKAEQLQKEYIYFLKQLIESALWLAKEEDSSIIIEQPEIQLKAMIPISRKELLEENSLAYEKGTQSLEVTIRRNNPTASEEWIQEELARVEQEKQGDDSSSLLTGRSTLNNFMDNRSSDDE
;
A
#
# COMPACT_ATOMS: atom_id res chain seq x y z
N MET A 1 -23.86 -10.41 21.20
CA MET A 1 -23.78 -11.88 21.41
C MET A 1 -22.43 -12.36 20.91
N THR A 2 -21.82 -13.32 21.58
CA THR A 2 -20.59 -13.99 21.13
C THR A 2 -20.86 -14.93 19.96
N ILE A 3 -19.91 -15.06 19.04
CA ILE A 3 -20.05 -15.96 17.90
C ILE A 3 -19.84 -17.40 18.37
N ASN A 4 -20.71 -18.31 17.93
CA ASN A 4 -20.52 -19.74 18.14
C ASN A 4 -19.97 -20.36 16.85
N TRP A 5 -18.70 -20.75 16.89
CA TRP A 5 -17.99 -21.35 15.77
C TRP A 5 -18.40 -22.82 15.65
N THR A 6 -19.38 -23.10 14.79
CA THR A 6 -19.83 -24.47 14.45
C THR A 6 -19.33 -24.96 13.08
N LYS A 7 -18.95 -24.02 12.21
CA LYS A 7 -18.39 -24.29 10.89
C LYS A 7 -17.49 -23.13 10.45
N PHE A 8 -16.40 -23.43 9.76
CA PHE A 8 -15.53 -22.41 9.17
C PHE A 8 -15.06 -22.81 7.77
N ASP A 9 -15.49 -22.11 6.74
CA ASP A 9 -15.12 -22.34 5.34
C ASP A 9 -15.06 -21.01 4.56
N GLU A 10 -14.64 -21.05 3.29
CA GLU A 10 -14.58 -19.86 2.43
C GLU A 10 -15.93 -19.16 2.27
N GLU A 11 -17.05 -19.88 2.38
CA GLU A 11 -18.39 -19.30 2.29
C GLU A 11 -18.74 -18.49 3.56
N VAL A 12 -18.26 -18.89 4.74
CA VAL A 12 -18.33 -18.08 5.97
C VAL A 12 -17.56 -16.77 5.77
N ILE A 13 -16.33 -16.83 5.28
CA ILE A 13 -15.50 -15.64 5.00
C ILE A 13 -16.22 -14.73 4.00
N LYS A 14 -16.72 -15.29 2.91
CA LYS A 14 -17.41 -14.55 1.85
C LYS A 14 -18.71 -13.92 2.30
N LYS A 15 -19.44 -14.56 3.22
CA LYS A 15 -20.68 -14.02 3.80
C LYS A 15 -20.40 -12.81 4.71
N THR A 16 -19.34 -12.87 5.51
CA THR A 16 -18.98 -11.80 6.46
C THR A 16 -18.23 -10.65 5.78
N HIS A 17 -17.28 -10.99 4.91
CA HIS A 17 -16.31 -10.05 4.37
C HIS A 17 -16.46 -9.75 2.88
N GLY A 18 -17.29 -10.51 2.16
CA GLY A 18 -17.44 -10.39 0.72
C GLY A 18 -16.33 -11.12 -0.04
N LYS A 19 -16.14 -10.77 -1.31
CA LYS A 19 -15.24 -11.48 -2.23
C LYS A 19 -13.78 -11.06 -2.07
N ILE A 20 -13.21 -11.18 -0.87
CA ILE A 20 -11.83 -10.73 -0.60
C ILE A 20 -10.82 -11.41 -1.53
N TYR A 21 -10.82 -12.75 -1.59
CA TYR A 21 -9.87 -13.51 -2.41
C TYR A 21 -9.90 -13.09 -3.89
N PHE A 22 -11.11 -12.82 -4.41
CA PHE A 22 -11.27 -12.29 -5.77
C PHE A 22 -10.57 -10.93 -5.96
N TYR A 23 -10.66 -10.01 -4.99
CA TYR A 23 -10.00 -8.70 -5.08
C TYR A 23 -8.48 -8.82 -4.93
N ARG A 24 -7.99 -9.75 -4.12
CA ARG A 24 -6.56 -10.07 -4.02
C ARG A 24 -6.02 -10.59 -5.35
N ASP A 25 -6.70 -11.55 -5.98
CA ASP A 25 -6.31 -12.06 -7.29
C ASP A 25 -6.37 -10.99 -8.39
N LEU A 26 -7.35 -10.08 -8.31
CA LEU A 26 -7.47 -8.95 -9.24
C LEU A 26 -6.32 -7.94 -9.03
N TYR A 27 -5.85 -7.76 -7.80
CA TYR A 27 -4.68 -6.94 -7.49
C TYR A 27 -3.37 -7.59 -7.98
N GLU A 28 -3.18 -8.89 -7.73
CA GLU A 28 -1.98 -9.64 -8.13
C GLU A 28 -1.86 -9.84 -9.65
N GLY A 29 -2.94 -9.65 -10.39
CA GLY A 29 -2.94 -9.80 -11.84
C GLY A 29 -3.22 -11.22 -12.30
N ASN A 30 -3.81 -12.07 -11.45
CA ASN A 30 -4.24 -13.44 -11.78
C ASN A 30 -5.50 -13.47 -12.68
N HIS A 31 -5.62 -12.51 -13.60
CA HIS A 31 -6.82 -12.20 -14.38
C HIS A 31 -7.27 -13.36 -15.27
N ALA A 32 -6.33 -14.15 -15.78
CA ALA A 32 -6.62 -15.34 -16.60
C ALA A 32 -7.46 -16.38 -15.83
N ASN A 33 -7.24 -16.50 -14.51
CA ASN A 33 -7.95 -17.41 -13.62
C ASN A 33 -9.28 -16.83 -13.10
N LEU A 34 -9.50 -15.52 -13.25
CA LEU A 34 -10.70 -14.84 -12.78
C LEU A 34 -11.79 -14.72 -13.86
N PHE A 35 -11.40 -14.30 -15.07
CA PHE A 35 -12.37 -13.92 -16.09
C PHE A 35 -12.79 -15.12 -16.95
N SER A 36 -14.11 -15.35 -17.05
CA SER A 36 -14.66 -16.46 -17.84
C SER A 36 -14.25 -16.39 -19.31
N ARG A 37 -14.19 -15.19 -19.89
CA ARG A 37 -13.72 -14.99 -21.27
C ARG A 37 -12.28 -15.47 -21.46
N ALA A 38 -11.39 -15.20 -20.51
CA ALA A 38 -10.01 -15.67 -20.56
C ALA A 38 -9.96 -17.20 -20.49
N LYS A 39 -10.72 -17.82 -19.57
CA LYS A 39 -10.83 -19.28 -19.45
C LYS A 39 -11.32 -19.92 -20.76
N ASP A 40 -12.40 -19.40 -21.34
CA ASP A 40 -12.96 -19.90 -22.59
C ASP A 40 -11.96 -19.88 -23.75
N LEU A 41 -11.11 -18.85 -23.83
CA LEU A 41 -10.11 -18.70 -24.89
C LEU A 41 -8.92 -19.65 -24.70
N ILE A 42 -8.52 -19.89 -23.45
CA ILE A 42 -7.50 -20.88 -23.10
C ILE A 42 -8.01 -22.28 -23.47
N GLU A 43 -9.25 -22.62 -23.09
CA GLU A 43 -9.88 -23.91 -23.42
C GLU A 43 -10.01 -24.13 -24.93
N LYS A 44 -10.36 -23.09 -25.69
CA LYS A 44 -10.45 -23.14 -27.16
C LYS A 44 -9.07 -23.14 -27.84
N GLY A 45 -7.99 -22.93 -27.09
CA GLY A 45 -6.63 -22.87 -27.60
C GLY A 45 -6.33 -21.65 -28.46
N GLU A 46 -7.17 -20.60 -28.40
CA GLU A 46 -6.97 -19.35 -29.15
C GLU A 46 -5.86 -18.48 -28.54
N ILE A 47 -5.62 -18.64 -27.24
CA ILE A 47 -4.55 -17.97 -26.49
C ILE A 47 -3.71 -18.96 -25.68
N VAL A 48 -2.51 -18.55 -25.30
CA VAL A 48 -1.70 -19.22 -24.25
C VAL A 48 -1.77 -18.39 -22.97
N ASP A 49 -1.88 -19.09 -21.84
CA ASP A 49 -1.70 -18.48 -20.52
C ASP A 49 -0.26 -17.98 -20.40
N GLU A 50 -0.08 -16.72 -20.01
CA GLU A 50 1.26 -16.14 -19.88
C GLU A 50 1.93 -16.68 -18.59
N ILE A 51 3.02 -17.44 -18.77
CA ILE A 51 4.16 -17.55 -17.84
C ILE A 51 3.99 -18.51 -16.64
N ILE A 52 3.48 -19.74 -16.81
CA ILE A 52 3.80 -20.85 -15.89
C ILE A 52 4.11 -22.13 -16.68
N TYR A 53 5.40 -22.49 -16.70
CA TYR A 53 6.00 -23.78 -17.07
C TYR A 53 5.28 -24.69 -18.09
N GLY A 54 5.90 -24.83 -19.27
CA GLY A 54 6.20 -26.17 -19.82
C GLY A 54 5.25 -26.80 -20.83
N THR A 55 5.66 -26.73 -22.11
CA THR A 55 5.45 -27.73 -23.17
C THR A 55 4.02 -28.19 -23.48
N GLN A 56 3.29 -27.40 -24.27
CA GLN A 56 2.38 -27.99 -25.26
C GLN A 56 2.87 -27.69 -26.67
N LYS A 57 3.06 -28.77 -27.44
CA LYS A 57 3.50 -28.79 -28.84
C LYS A 57 2.71 -27.78 -29.68
N SER A 58 3.43 -27.03 -30.51
CA SER A 58 2.88 -25.98 -31.36
C SER A 58 1.74 -26.49 -32.24
N GLN A 59 0.57 -25.89 -32.05
CA GLN A 59 -0.45 -25.77 -33.08
C GLN A 59 -0.62 -24.29 -33.36
N ASN A 60 -0.41 -23.89 -34.61
CA ASN A 60 -0.64 -22.60 -35.26
C ASN A 60 -0.89 -21.38 -34.34
N VAL A 61 0.12 -20.51 -34.22
CA VAL A 61 0.06 -19.09 -33.79
C VAL A 61 -0.90 -18.84 -32.62
N LYS A 62 -0.46 -19.13 -31.38
CA LYS A 62 -1.19 -18.74 -30.16
C LYS A 62 -0.69 -17.39 -29.69
N THR A 63 -1.60 -16.41 -29.60
CA THR A 63 -1.31 -15.09 -29.05
C THR A 63 -1.43 -15.15 -27.52
N PRO A 64 -0.53 -14.56 -26.74
CA PRO A 64 -0.67 -14.51 -25.29
C PRO A 64 -1.89 -13.68 -24.84
N TYR A 65 -2.44 -14.03 -23.68
CA TYR A 65 -3.43 -13.19 -22.99
C TYR A 65 -2.76 -11.94 -22.43
N ILE A 66 -3.17 -10.74 -22.87
CA ILE A 66 -2.55 -9.50 -22.42
C ILE A 66 -3.21 -9.01 -21.13
N ILE A 67 -2.43 -8.97 -20.05
CA ILE A 67 -2.85 -8.50 -18.73
C ILE A 67 -2.35 -7.07 -18.52
N ALA A 68 -3.23 -6.07 -18.66
CA ALA A 68 -2.96 -4.69 -18.29
C ALA A 68 -3.52 -4.41 -16.91
N ASN A 69 -2.74 -4.64 -15.85
CA ASN A 69 -3.22 -4.57 -14.46
C ASN A 69 -3.38 -3.13 -13.94
N ILE A 70 -4.45 -2.46 -14.38
CA ILE A 70 -4.83 -1.13 -13.93
C ILE A 70 -5.40 -1.17 -12.51
N SER A 71 -6.07 -2.27 -12.15
CA SER A 71 -6.56 -2.54 -10.79
C SER A 71 -5.47 -2.40 -9.73
N LYS A 72 -4.23 -2.79 -10.01
CA LYS A 72 -3.09 -2.60 -9.10
C LYS A 72 -2.75 -1.14 -8.78
N LEU A 73 -2.94 -0.23 -9.73
CA LEU A 73 -2.59 1.19 -9.56
C LEU A 73 -3.54 1.93 -8.60
N ILE A 74 -4.79 1.48 -8.52
CA ILE A 74 -5.85 2.08 -7.71
C ILE A 74 -5.50 2.14 -6.21
N PRO A 75 -5.06 1.04 -5.57
CA PRO A 75 -4.62 1.05 -4.17
C PRO A 75 -3.21 1.63 -3.98
N GLU A 76 -2.30 1.41 -4.93
CA GLU A 76 -0.87 1.75 -4.75
C GLU A 76 -0.57 3.25 -4.81
N ILE A 77 -1.25 3.99 -5.70
CA ILE A 77 -1.05 5.44 -5.85
C ILE A 77 -1.32 6.18 -4.52
N PRO A 78 -2.49 6.04 -3.88
CA PRO A 78 -2.72 6.67 -2.58
C PRO A 78 -1.82 6.09 -1.48
N ALA A 79 -1.51 4.78 -1.50
CA ALA A 79 -0.59 4.19 -0.52
C ALA A 79 0.80 4.81 -0.58
N MET A 80 1.33 5.08 -1.79
CA MET A 80 2.62 5.75 -1.98
C MET A 80 2.61 7.20 -1.47
N LEU A 81 1.52 7.93 -1.70
CA LEU A 81 1.40 9.32 -1.22
C LEU A 81 1.33 9.37 0.30
N VAL A 82 0.53 8.49 0.91
CA VAL A 82 0.33 8.46 2.35
C VAL A 82 1.56 7.93 3.07
N SER A 83 2.15 6.79 2.66
CA SER A 83 3.31 6.20 3.34
C SER A 83 4.50 7.17 3.45
N ARG A 84 4.72 8.00 2.42
CA ARG A 84 5.75 9.05 2.42
C ARG A 84 5.49 10.21 3.36
N SER A 85 4.22 10.46 3.66
CA SER A 85 3.80 11.58 4.49
C SER A 85 3.77 11.24 5.99
N ILE A 86 3.91 9.97 6.36
CA ILE A 86 4.04 9.57 7.76
C ILE A 86 5.49 9.83 8.20
N GLY A 87 5.64 10.60 9.27
CA GLY A 87 6.89 10.88 9.94
C GLY A 87 7.04 10.12 11.24
N ASN A 88 7.97 10.58 12.07
CA ASN A 88 8.30 9.94 13.34
C ASN A 88 7.11 9.99 14.30
N ILE A 89 6.97 8.97 15.13
CA ILE A 89 5.97 8.91 16.19
C ILE A 89 6.62 9.33 17.51
N GLN A 90 6.03 10.33 18.15
CA GLN A 90 6.54 10.93 19.38
C GLN A 90 5.52 10.80 20.51
N THR A 91 6.03 10.75 21.74
CA THR A 91 5.18 10.94 22.92
C THR A 91 4.46 12.29 22.84
N SER A 92 3.20 12.29 23.24
CA SER A 92 2.37 13.49 23.34
C SER A 92 2.45 14.15 24.72
N ILE A 93 3.10 13.49 25.69
CA ILE A 93 3.22 13.99 27.06
C ILE A 93 4.30 15.06 27.12
N SER A 94 3.98 16.18 27.77
CA SER A 94 4.95 17.24 28.04
C SER A 94 5.70 16.98 29.35
N SER A 95 6.92 17.52 29.47
CA SER A 95 7.70 17.47 30.72
C SER A 95 6.99 18.07 31.94
N GLU A 96 5.96 18.90 31.73
CA GLU A 96 5.19 19.57 32.79
C GLU A 96 4.00 18.73 33.32
N GLU A 97 3.52 17.73 32.56
CA GLU A 97 2.39 16.87 32.95
C GLU A 97 2.80 15.65 33.80
N TYR A 98 4.11 15.43 33.99
CA TYR A 98 4.66 14.39 34.87
C TYR A 98 4.58 14.82 36.35
N ASP A 99 3.37 14.85 36.92
CA ASP A 99 3.16 15.12 38.35
C ASP A 99 3.18 13.79 39.13
N ILE A 100 4.37 13.15 39.19
CA ILE A 100 4.59 12.00 40.08
C ILE A 100 4.90 12.55 41.49
N PRO A 101 4.21 12.07 42.55
CA PRO A 101 4.55 12.42 43.94
C PRO A 101 6.04 12.18 44.20
N GLU A 102 6.72 13.11 44.89
CA GLU A 102 8.18 13.06 45.15
C GLU A 102 8.67 11.71 45.72
N ASP A 103 7.81 10.95 46.41
CA ASP A 103 8.15 9.68 47.07
C ASP A 103 8.32 8.48 46.10
N ASP A 104 7.88 8.58 44.84
CA ASP A 104 7.99 7.49 43.83
C ASP A 104 9.02 7.77 42.73
N ARG A 105 9.80 8.86 42.84
CA ARG A 105 10.89 9.14 41.88
C ARG A 105 12.08 8.22 42.18
N PRO A 106 12.60 7.45 41.20
CA PRO A 106 13.83 6.71 41.40
C PRO A 106 14.98 7.69 41.70
N ASP A 107 15.83 7.36 42.68
CA ASP A 107 16.97 8.16 43.19
C ASP A 107 18.11 8.39 42.15
N ASP A 108 17.87 8.10 40.87
CA ASP A 108 18.87 8.20 39.82
C ASP A 108 18.78 9.57 39.12
N GLU A 109 19.82 10.40 39.25
CA GLU A 109 19.90 11.75 38.67
C GLU A 109 19.82 11.77 37.13
N ASN A 110 19.85 10.60 36.47
CA ASN A 110 19.71 10.44 35.02
C ASN A 110 18.39 9.79 34.56
N TYR A 111 17.44 9.50 35.46
CA TYR A 111 16.17 8.88 35.06
C TYR A 111 15.18 9.91 34.52
N ASP A 112 15.09 10.01 33.19
CA ASP A 112 14.07 10.80 32.51
C ASP A 112 12.94 9.89 32.01
N LEU A 113 11.78 9.97 32.66
CA LEU A 113 10.57 9.23 32.27
C LEU A 113 10.10 9.57 30.85
N LEU A 114 10.34 10.81 30.38
CA LEU A 114 10.05 11.20 29.01
C LEU A 114 10.89 10.38 28.02
N THR A 115 12.16 10.14 28.38
CA THR A 115 13.07 9.30 27.62
C THR A 115 12.60 7.85 27.63
N THR A 116 12.18 7.33 28.79
CA THR A 116 11.65 5.95 28.92
C THR A 116 10.39 5.74 28.07
N GLN A 117 9.43 6.67 28.12
CA GLN A 117 8.20 6.62 27.31
C GLN A 117 8.50 6.65 25.80
N GLN A 118 9.40 7.54 25.38
CA GLN A 118 9.81 7.66 23.98
C GLN A 118 10.61 6.44 23.51
N GLU A 119 11.40 5.80 24.38
CA GLU A 119 12.12 4.55 24.11
C GLU A 119 11.14 3.39 23.89
N VAL A 120 10.12 3.22 24.75
CA VAL A 120 9.09 2.19 24.56
C VAL A 120 8.38 2.37 23.21
N ILE A 121 8.03 3.61 22.83
CA ILE A 121 7.41 3.89 21.53
C ILE A 121 8.37 3.51 20.39
N ARG A 122 9.66 3.85 20.48
CA ARG A 122 10.67 3.48 19.47
C ARG A 122 10.86 1.96 19.37
N ASP A 123 10.83 1.26 20.50
CA ASP A 123 10.93 -0.19 20.54
C ASP A 123 9.72 -0.85 19.87
N ILE A 124 8.51 -0.33 20.12
CA ILE A 124 7.30 -0.76 19.39
C ILE A 124 7.49 -0.51 17.89
N GLU A 125 7.92 0.68 17.46
CA GLU A 125 8.14 0.99 16.04
C GLU A 125 9.15 0.03 15.39
N SER A 126 10.27 -0.23 16.08
CA SER A 126 11.36 -1.06 15.60
C SER A 126 10.97 -2.53 15.52
N ASN A 127 10.40 -3.09 16.59
CA ASN A 127 9.96 -4.49 16.64
C ASN A 127 8.84 -4.77 15.63
N SER A 128 7.97 -3.78 15.39
CA SER A 128 6.88 -3.86 14.41
C SER A 128 7.31 -3.55 12.98
N HIS A 129 8.56 -3.09 12.76
CA HIS A 129 9.08 -2.68 11.46
C HIS A 129 8.20 -1.63 10.75
N LEU A 130 7.59 -0.70 11.50
CA LEU A 130 6.55 0.20 10.99
C LEU A 130 6.98 1.03 9.77
N GLU A 131 8.25 1.42 9.69
CA GLU A 131 8.82 2.20 8.59
C GLU A 131 8.58 1.53 7.22
N PHE A 132 8.64 0.19 7.17
CA PHE A 132 8.44 -0.58 5.94
C PHE A 132 6.99 -1.02 5.72
N GLU A 133 6.21 -1.15 6.79
CA GLU A 133 4.84 -1.67 6.75
C GLU A 133 3.79 -0.63 6.32
N HIS A 134 4.08 0.67 6.40
CA HIS A 134 3.11 1.73 6.07
C HIS A 134 2.49 1.58 4.68
N TRP A 135 3.30 1.30 3.66
CA TRP A 135 2.78 1.13 2.30
C TRP A 135 1.92 -0.15 2.19
N GLY A 136 2.41 -1.28 2.70
CA GLY A 136 1.72 -2.57 2.66
C GLY A 136 0.37 -2.51 3.37
N ASN A 137 0.32 -1.90 4.55
CA ASN A 137 -0.90 -1.70 5.33
C ASN A 137 -1.98 -0.96 4.54
N ILE A 138 -1.62 0.14 3.88
CA ILE A 138 -2.59 0.98 3.15
C ILE A 138 -3.03 0.31 1.84
N VAL A 139 -2.14 -0.43 1.18
CA VAL A 139 -2.51 -1.25 0.01
C VAL A 139 -3.49 -2.34 0.44
N GLN A 140 -3.16 -3.10 1.48
CA GLN A 140 -3.98 -4.21 1.95
C GLN A 140 -5.35 -3.72 2.42
N GLN A 141 -5.41 -2.60 3.15
CA GLN A 141 -6.67 -1.98 3.55
C GLN A 141 -7.56 -1.64 2.35
N GLN A 142 -6.99 -1.14 1.26
CA GLN A 142 -7.77 -0.81 0.06
C GLN A 142 -8.16 -2.04 -0.76
N VAL A 143 -7.31 -3.06 -0.82
CA VAL A 143 -7.56 -4.31 -1.57
C VAL A 143 -8.61 -5.16 -0.85
N ASP A 144 -8.43 -5.43 0.44
CA ASP A 144 -9.38 -6.23 1.24
C ASP A 144 -10.61 -5.42 1.68
N GLY A 145 -10.51 -4.09 1.63
CA GLY A 145 -11.51 -3.18 2.17
C GLY A 145 -11.46 -3.00 3.69
N GLY A 146 -10.40 -3.47 4.33
CA GLY A 146 -10.09 -3.22 5.73
C GLY A 146 -8.77 -3.86 6.15
N LEU A 147 -8.24 -3.45 7.30
CA LEU A 147 -7.01 -3.97 7.90
C LEU A 147 -7.21 -4.16 9.41
N VAL A 148 -6.56 -5.17 9.97
CA VAL A 148 -6.59 -5.48 11.40
C VAL A 148 -5.21 -5.19 11.97
N GLY A 149 -5.13 -4.47 13.08
CA GLY A 149 -3.90 -4.30 13.85
C GLY A 149 -4.05 -4.97 15.21
N VAL A 150 -3.04 -5.73 15.60
CA VAL A 150 -3.03 -6.52 16.83
C VAL A 150 -1.75 -6.20 17.59
N PRO A 151 -1.82 -5.55 18.77
CA PRO A 151 -0.65 -5.44 19.63
C PRO A 151 -0.34 -6.82 20.22
N TRP A 152 0.94 -7.16 20.28
CA TRP A 152 1.42 -8.46 20.70
C TRP A 152 2.62 -8.29 21.61
N LEU A 153 2.66 -9.08 22.69
CA LEU A 153 3.75 -9.12 23.64
C LEU A 153 4.23 -10.57 23.75
N ASP A 154 5.45 -10.83 23.32
CA ASP A 154 6.11 -12.14 23.47
C ASP A 154 7.61 -11.96 23.72
N GLU A 155 8.39 -13.04 23.64
CA GLU A 155 9.84 -13.04 23.85
C GLU A 155 10.63 -12.06 22.95
N ARG A 156 10.05 -11.63 21.82
CA ARG A 156 10.65 -10.66 20.90
C ARG A 156 10.36 -9.22 21.31
N GLY A 157 9.65 -9.01 22.40
CA GLY A 157 9.22 -7.71 22.88
C GLY A 157 7.86 -7.27 22.33
N LEU A 158 7.41 -6.12 22.83
CA LEU A 158 6.16 -5.50 22.45
C LEU A 158 6.22 -5.04 20.98
N ARG A 159 5.22 -5.45 20.19
CA ARG A 159 5.07 -5.07 18.79
C ARG A 159 3.61 -4.97 18.37
N ILE A 160 3.40 -4.50 17.16
CA ILE A 160 2.11 -4.45 16.46
C ILE A 160 2.25 -5.34 15.24
N GLU A 161 1.34 -6.30 15.11
CA GLU A 161 1.21 -7.11 13.91
C GLU A 161 -0.03 -6.68 13.11
N PHE A 162 0.15 -6.56 11.80
CA PHE A 162 -0.95 -6.30 10.88
C PHE A 162 -1.44 -7.62 10.30
N LYS A 163 -2.76 -7.84 10.35
CA LYS A 163 -3.42 -9.02 9.80
C LYS A 163 -4.44 -8.59 8.76
N SER A 164 -4.67 -9.49 7.83
CA SER A 164 -5.64 -9.33 6.77
C SER A 164 -7.07 -9.34 7.30
N ARG A 165 -8.02 -8.79 6.53
CA ARG A 165 -9.40 -8.60 7.01
C ARG A 165 -10.15 -9.90 7.30
N ASP A 166 -9.82 -10.98 6.61
CA ASP A 166 -10.49 -12.29 6.66
C ASP A 166 -10.38 -13.02 8.01
N VAL A 167 -9.48 -12.56 8.89
CA VAL A 167 -9.38 -13.10 10.25
C VAL A 167 -10.25 -12.36 11.27
N TYR A 168 -10.87 -11.22 10.95
CA TYR A 168 -11.52 -10.35 11.95
C TYR A 168 -13.04 -10.46 11.98
N TYR A 169 -13.61 -10.89 13.11
CA TYR A 169 -15.04 -11.10 13.26
C TYR A 169 -15.59 -10.31 14.46
N PRO A 170 -16.22 -9.14 14.23
CA PRO A 170 -16.78 -8.36 15.33
C PRO A 170 -18.02 -9.05 15.92
N HIS A 171 -18.19 -8.95 17.23
CA HIS A 171 -19.42 -9.39 17.89
C HIS A 171 -20.59 -8.46 17.53
N GLU A 172 -21.79 -9.04 17.42
CA GLU A 172 -23.00 -8.29 17.02
C GLU A 172 -23.39 -7.16 17.98
N ASP A 173 -22.98 -7.26 19.25
CA ASP A 173 -23.24 -6.24 20.28
C ASP A 173 -22.21 -5.11 20.28
N GLY A 174 -21.14 -5.22 19.47
CA GLY A 174 -20.07 -4.23 19.40
C GLY A 174 -19.14 -4.21 20.63
N LEU A 175 -19.28 -5.16 21.56
CA LEU A 175 -18.50 -5.22 22.81
C LEU A 175 -17.31 -6.18 22.74
N GLY A 176 -17.02 -6.74 21.57
CA GLY A 176 -15.87 -7.61 21.40
C GLY A 176 -15.65 -8.05 19.96
N VAL A 177 -14.66 -8.90 19.79
CA VAL A 177 -14.16 -9.36 18.50
C VAL A 177 -13.52 -10.75 18.66
N ASP A 178 -13.65 -11.57 17.63
CA ASP A 178 -12.89 -12.80 17.44
C ASP A 178 -11.88 -12.61 16.30
N LEU A 179 -10.61 -12.94 16.56
CA LEU A 179 -9.63 -13.23 15.52
C LEU A 179 -9.57 -14.72 15.26
N VAL A 180 -9.74 -15.13 14.01
CA VAL A 180 -9.90 -16.52 13.62
C VAL A 180 -8.81 -16.92 12.66
N TYR A 181 -8.02 -17.91 13.05
CA TYR A 181 -6.89 -18.43 12.30
C TYR A 181 -7.13 -19.89 11.93
N ASP A 182 -6.98 -20.22 10.65
CA ASP A 182 -6.87 -21.59 10.18
C ASP A 182 -5.41 -22.04 10.33
N ARG A 183 -5.17 -23.12 11.07
CA ARG A 183 -3.82 -23.60 11.40
C ARG A 183 -3.71 -25.09 11.14
N GLU A 184 -2.68 -25.50 10.42
CA GLU A 184 -2.28 -26.90 10.28
C GLU A 184 -1.16 -27.18 11.29
N ILE A 185 -1.40 -28.12 12.22
CA ILE A 185 -0.42 -28.52 13.25
C ILE A 185 -0.33 -30.05 13.21
N ASP A 186 0.88 -30.58 13.05
CA ASP A 186 1.15 -32.02 12.97
C ASP A 186 0.32 -32.81 11.93
N GLY A 187 -0.17 -32.13 10.89
CA GLY A 187 -0.96 -32.69 9.80
C GLY A 187 -2.48 -32.67 10.04
N ASP A 188 -2.93 -32.15 11.18
CA ASP A 188 -4.34 -31.94 11.50
C ASP A 188 -4.72 -30.45 11.35
N GLU A 189 -5.95 -30.17 10.87
CA GLU A 189 -6.49 -28.81 10.72
C GLU A 189 -7.22 -28.35 11.99
N TYR A 190 -6.82 -27.18 12.50
CA TYR A 190 -7.41 -26.54 13.66
C TYR A 190 -7.87 -25.12 13.36
N LEU A 191 -9.01 -24.74 13.96
CA LEU A 191 -9.44 -23.35 14.04
C LEU A 191 -9.01 -22.76 15.38
N HIS A 192 -8.07 -21.83 15.34
CA HIS A 192 -7.67 -21.06 16.51
C HIS A 192 -8.45 -19.74 16.56
N VAL A 193 -9.24 -19.55 17.61
CA VAL A 193 -10.02 -18.33 17.85
C VAL A 193 -9.45 -17.58 19.05
N TYR A 194 -8.95 -16.37 18.83
CA TYR A 194 -8.58 -15.43 19.87
C TYR A 194 -9.72 -14.42 20.07
N ARG A 195 -10.36 -14.45 21.22
CA ARG A 195 -11.53 -13.63 21.55
C ARG A 195 -11.15 -12.52 22.51
N GLU A 196 -11.57 -11.30 22.20
CA GLU A 196 -11.54 -10.17 23.11
C GLU A 196 -12.97 -9.69 23.38
N ARG A 197 -13.32 -9.49 24.65
CA ARG A 197 -14.65 -9.04 25.05
C ARG A 197 -14.60 -8.14 26.27
N VAL A 198 -15.32 -7.03 26.21
CA VAL A 198 -15.48 -6.10 27.33
C VAL A 198 -16.63 -6.59 28.21
N GLU A 199 -16.33 -6.94 29.45
CA GLU A 199 -17.26 -7.41 30.47
C GLU A 199 -17.03 -6.63 31.76
N ASP A 200 -18.09 -6.05 32.33
CA ASP A 200 -18.05 -5.32 33.61
C ASP A 200 -16.93 -4.27 33.74
N GLY A 201 -16.64 -3.55 32.64
CA GLY A 201 -15.61 -2.49 32.60
C GLY A 201 -14.16 -3.02 32.51
N SER A 202 -13.99 -4.32 32.28
CA SER A 202 -12.69 -4.95 32.04
C SER A 202 -12.66 -5.67 30.70
N LEU A 203 -11.48 -5.81 30.11
CA LEU A 203 -11.28 -6.56 28.89
C LEU A 203 -10.87 -7.99 29.24
N VAL A 204 -11.68 -8.95 28.80
CA VAL A 204 -11.40 -10.38 28.93
C VAL A 204 -10.89 -10.89 27.58
N THR A 205 -9.74 -11.52 27.60
CA THR A 205 -9.11 -12.15 26.43
C THR A 205 -9.11 -13.67 26.60
N ARG A 206 -9.38 -14.42 25.54
CA ARG A 206 -9.37 -15.89 25.59
C ARG A 206 -9.05 -16.55 24.26
N HIS A 207 -8.21 -17.57 24.31
CA HIS A 207 -7.88 -18.46 23.21
C HIS A 207 -8.77 -19.71 23.28
N TYR A 208 -9.37 -20.04 22.14
CA TYR A 208 -10.14 -21.26 21.93
C TYR A 208 -9.55 -22.01 20.75
N LEU A 209 -9.47 -23.34 20.86
CA LEU A 209 -9.03 -24.20 19.77
C LEU A 209 -10.16 -25.16 19.40
N TYR A 210 -10.43 -25.27 18.10
CA TYR A 210 -11.41 -26.21 17.56
C TYR A 210 -10.72 -27.13 16.57
N GLU A 211 -11.04 -28.41 16.63
CA GLU A 211 -10.68 -29.39 15.60
C GLU A 211 -11.64 -29.23 14.40
N ILE A 212 -11.09 -29.23 13.18
CA ILE A 212 -11.87 -29.13 11.93
C ILE A 212 -11.94 -30.52 11.28
N ASN A 213 -13.15 -30.98 10.96
CA ASN A 213 -13.31 -32.23 10.22
C ASN A 213 -13.33 -32.02 8.68
N ASP A 214 -13.35 -33.11 7.89
CA ASP A 214 -13.44 -33.06 6.42
C ASP A 214 -14.65 -32.26 5.88
N GLN A 215 -15.69 -32.07 6.70
CA GLN A 215 -16.89 -31.29 6.36
C GLN A 215 -16.80 -29.82 6.79
N ARG A 216 -15.63 -29.40 7.30
CA ARG A 216 -15.33 -28.07 7.85
C ARG A 216 -16.16 -27.69 9.08
N GLU A 217 -16.74 -28.68 9.76
CA GLU A 217 -17.42 -28.49 11.05
C GLU A 217 -16.40 -28.42 12.18
N THR A 218 -16.64 -27.55 13.15
CA THR A 218 -15.70 -27.24 14.22
C THR A 218 -16.16 -27.85 15.54
N LYS A 219 -15.25 -28.54 16.22
CA LYS A 219 -15.48 -29.10 17.56
C LYS A 219 -14.48 -28.52 18.55
N GLN A 220 -14.98 -27.82 19.56
CA GLN A 220 -14.12 -27.20 20.57
C GLN A 220 -13.36 -28.27 21.36
N LEU A 221 -12.05 -28.07 21.48
CA LEU A 221 -11.19 -28.91 22.30
C LEU A 221 -11.21 -28.44 23.76
N PRO A 222 -10.99 -29.35 24.73
CA PRO A 222 -10.81 -28.97 26.13
C PRO A 222 -9.59 -28.07 26.33
N ASP A 223 -9.67 -27.14 27.28
CA ASP A 223 -8.64 -26.14 27.56
C ASP A 223 -7.25 -26.76 27.80
N GLU A 224 -7.13 -27.88 28.51
CA GLU A 224 -5.83 -28.55 28.75
C GLU A 224 -5.16 -29.01 27.45
N VAL A 225 -5.95 -29.53 26.51
CA VAL A 225 -5.45 -29.98 25.20
C VAL A 225 -5.08 -28.76 24.34
N ALA A 226 -5.88 -27.70 24.41
CA ALA A 226 -5.62 -26.47 23.68
C ALA A 226 -4.32 -25.79 24.16
N LYS A 227 -4.02 -25.81 25.47
CA LYS A 227 -2.74 -25.30 26.02
C LYS A 227 -1.54 -26.05 25.48
N GLU A 228 -1.60 -27.39 25.48
CA GLU A 228 -0.52 -28.24 24.98
C GLU A 228 -0.26 -28.00 23.49
N ILE A 229 -1.31 -27.96 22.67
CA ILE A 229 -1.19 -27.76 21.21
C ILE A 229 -0.72 -26.33 20.87
N LEU A 230 -1.20 -25.31 21.58
CA LEU A 230 -0.81 -23.91 21.33
C LEU A 230 0.52 -23.53 21.98
N GLY A 231 1.07 -24.36 22.87
CA GLY A 231 2.28 -24.07 23.63
C GLY A 231 2.10 -22.88 24.59
N MET A 232 0.93 -22.75 25.22
CA MET A 232 0.58 -21.62 26.09
C MET A 232 0.32 -22.08 27.53
N ASP A 233 0.89 -21.38 28.51
CA ASP A 233 0.67 -21.65 29.94
C ASP A 233 -0.76 -21.27 30.37
N GLU A 234 -1.26 -20.15 29.86
CA GLU A 234 -2.59 -19.61 30.12
C GLU A 234 -3.32 -19.30 28.81
N LEU A 235 -4.61 -19.64 28.76
CA LEU A 235 -5.43 -19.40 27.56
C LEU A 235 -6.20 -18.08 27.63
N GLY A 236 -6.03 -17.26 28.66
CA GLY A 236 -6.76 -16.00 28.74
C GLY A 236 -6.30 -15.12 29.89
N ALA A 237 -6.46 -13.82 29.69
CA ALA A 237 -6.07 -12.78 30.62
C ALA A 237 -7.21 -11.77 30.81
N ILE A 238 -7.22 -11.10 31.97
CA ILE A 238 -8.21 -10.07 32.32
C ILE A 238 -7.48 -8.76 32.57
N TYR A 239 -7.76 -7.76 31.75
CA TYR A 239 -7.19 -6.42 31.84
C TYR A 239 -8.21 -5.48 32.48
N LYS A 240 -7.91 -5.05 33.71
CA LYS A 240 -8.83 -4.23 34.51
C LYS A 240 -8.87 -2.79 33.99
N ASN A 241 -10.03 -2.15 34.09
CA ASN A 241 -10.27 -0.76 33.67
C ASN A 241 -10.02 -0.48 32.18
N ARG A 242 -10.01 -1.54 31.35
CA ARG A 242 -9.90 -1.44 29.90
C ARG A 242 -11.30 -1.68 29.29
N GLU A 243 -11.93 -0.61 28.83
CA GLU A 243 -13.30 -0.65 28.30
C GLU A 243 -13.38 -0.89 26.78
N ARG A 244 -12.27 -1.23 26.13
CA ARG A 244 -12.22 -1.44 24.68
C ARG A 244 -11.22 -2.55 24.30
N PRO A 245 -11.45 -3.28 23.20
CA PRO A 245 -10.50 -4.27 22.68
C PRO A 245 -9.09 -3.69 22.45
N PHE A 246 -8.08 -4.53 22.48
CA PHE A 246 -6.73 -4.20 22.00
C PHE A 246 -6.66 -4.26 20.48
N ILE A 247 -7.41 -5.19 19.89
CA ILE A 247 -7.52 -5.30 18.45
C ILE A 247 -8.19 -4.05 17.89
N VAL A 248 -7.54 -3.42 16.92
CA VAL A 248 -8.09 -2.27 16.21
C VAL A 248 -8.37 -2.68 14.77
N TYR A 249 -9.51 -2.24 14.24
CA TYR A 249 -9.91 -2.49 12.85
C TYR A 249 -10.06 -1.19 12.08
N TRP A 250 -9.39 -1.11 10.93
CA TRP A 250 -9.49 0.02 10.01
C TRP A 250 -10.28 -0.37 8.76
N PRO A 251 -11.58 -0.01 8.66
CA PRO A 251 -12.40 -0.25 7.47
C PRO A 251 -12.12 0.75 6.35
N ASN A 252 -12.18 0.31 5.10
CA ASN A 252 -12.14 1.18 3.92
C ASN A 252 -13.54 1.61 3.46
N GLU A 253 -13.74 2.90 3.17
CA GLU A 253 -15.03 3.46 2.70
C GLU A 253 -16.25 2.89 3.46
N LYS A 254 -16.16 2.89 4.80
CA LYS A 254 -17.23 2.42 5.68
C LYS A 254 -18.54 3.12 5.37
N THR A 255 -19.60 2.33 5.22
CA THR A 255 -20.98 2.84 5.06
C THR A 255 -21.91 2.09 6.00
N PHE A 256 -23.12 2.60 6.23
CA PHE A 256 -24.13 1.87 7.01
C PHE A 256 -24.49 0.50 6.40
N MET A 257 -24.36 0.36 5.08
CA MET A 257 -24.62 -0.90 4.36
C MET A 257 -23.42 -1.85 4.44
N ASN A 258 -22.20 -1.33 4.56
CA ASN A 258 -20.96 -2.11 4.64
C ASN A 258 -20.14 -1.61 5.83
N PRO A 259 -20.49 -2.02 7.07
CA PRO A 259 -19.85 -1.51 8.28
C PRO A 259 -18.39 -1.93 8.42
N LEU A 260 -18.02 -3.07 7.80
CA LEU A 260 -16.65 -3.55 7.72
C LEU A 260 -15.85 -2.93 6.56
N GLY A 261 -16.46 -2.07 5.75
CA GLY A 261 -15.81 -1.46 4.59
C GLY A 261 -15.86 -2.30 3.31
N VAL A 262 -15.37 -1.72 2.22
CA VAL A 262 -15.42 -2.29 0.86
C VAL A 262 -14.06 -2.14 0.17
N SER A 263 -13.71 -3.12 -0.67
CA SER A 263 -12.53 -3.00 -1.54
C SER A 263 -12.68 -1.82 -2.48
N SER A 264 -11.60 -1.07 -2.69
CA SER A 264 -11.53 -0.05 -3.74
C SER A 264 -11.60 -0.64 -5.16
N LEU A 265 -11.42 -1.96 -5.30
CA LEU A 265 -11.53 -2.67 -6.58
C LEU A 265 -12.95 -3.18 -6.86
N LYS A 266 -13.91 -2.93 -5.96
CA LYS A 266 -15.30 -3.31 -6.17
C LYS A 266 -15.89 -2.63 -7.41
N ASN A 267 -16.54 -3.42 -8.27
CA ASN A 267 -17.15 -3.00 -9.54
C ASN A 267 -16.15 -2.57 -10.63
N GLN A 268 -14.85 -2.87 -10.44
CA GLN A 268 -13.82 -2.62 -11.44
C GLN A 268 -13.53 -3.85 -12.32
N GLU A 269 -14.02 -5.02 -11.94
CA GLU A 269 -13.75 -6.29 -12.60
C GLU A 269 -14.19 -6.33 -14.07
N SER A 270 -15.37 -5.81 -14.38
CA SER A 270 -15.93 -5.84 -15.74
C SER A 270 -15.15 -4.93 -16.69
N LYS A 271 -14.70 -3.77 -16.19
CA LYS A 271 -13.88 -2.82 -16.94
C LYS A 271 -12.48 -3.39 -17.16
N GLN A 272 -11.91 -4.00 -16.13
CA GLN A 272 -10.60 -4.65 -16.18
C GLN A 272 -10.58 -5.85 -17.16
N ASP A 273 -11.64 -6.68 -17.16
CA ASP A 273 -11.84 -7.76 -18.14
C ASP A 273 -11.93 -7.19 -19.56
N GLU A 274 -12.76 -6.17 -19.78
CA GLU A 274 -12.94 -5.58 -21.12
C GLU A 274 -11.65 -4.94 -21.67
N ILE A 275 -10.83 -4.32 -20.82
CA ILE A 275 -9.51 -3.81 -21.20
C ILE A 275 -8.60 -4.96 -21.66
N ASN A 276 -8.43 -5.99 -20.84
CA ASN A 276 -7.55 -7.12 -21.14
C ASN A 276 -8.02 -7.87 -22.41
N TRP A 277 -9.34 -8.06 -22.52
CA TRP A 277 -9.97 -8.66 -23.70
C TRP A 277 -9.71 -7.84 -24.95
N THR A 278 -9.94 -6.52 -24.90
CA THR A 278 -9.76 -5.65 -26.07
C THR A 278 -8.30 -5.65 -26.53
N LEU A 279 -7.34 -5.59 -25.61
CA LEU A 279 -5.92 -5.67 -25.91
C LEU A 279 -5.54 -7.02 -26.52
N THR A 280 -6.00 -8.12 -25.91
CA THR A 280 -5.76 -9.48 -26.40
C THR A 280 -6.35 -9.67 -27.80
N ARG A 281 -7.59 -9.23 -28.04
CA ARG A 281 -8.25 -9.30 -29.35
C ARG A 281 -7.51 -8.48 -30.40
N ASN A 282 -7.02 -7.29 -30.04
CA ASN A 282 -6.20 -6.47 -30.94
C ASN A 282 -4.88 -7.18 -31.28
N ALA A 283 -4.23 -7.82 -30.31
CA ALA A 283 -3.03 -8.61 -30.54
C ALA A 283 -3.27 -9.83 -31.45
N ILE A 284 -4.36 -10.59 -31.21
CA ILE A 284 -4.76 -11.72 -32.07
C ILE A 284 -5.01 -11.23 -33.50
N THR A 285 -5.70 -10.10 -33.64
CA THR A 285 -6.00 -9.51 -34.95
C THR A 285 -4.71 -9.10 -35.66
N PHE A 286 -3.79 -8.46 -34.93
CA PHE A 286 -2.49 -8.06 -35.47
C PHE A 286 -1.66 -9.27 -35.89
N GLU A 287 -1.61 -10.35 -35.11
CA GLU A 287 -0.90 -11.57 -35.51
C GLU A 287 -1.54 -12.28 -36.71
N ARG A 288 -2.88 -12.35 -36.77
CA ARG A 288 -3.62 -13.02 -37.85
C ARG A 288 -3.60 -12.25 -39.17
N ASN A 289 -3.55 -10.92 -39.12
CA ASN A 289 -3.69 -10.02 -40.28
C ASN A 289 -2.40 -9.25 -40.63
N GLY A 290 -1.43 -9.18 -39.72
CA GLY A 290 -0.14 -8.52 -39.95
C GLY A 290 0.76 -9.28 -40.91
N LYS A 291 0.49 -10.57 -41.16
CA LYS A 291 1.15 -11.35 -42.21
C LYS A 291 0.43 -11.11 -43.55
N PRO A 292 1.09 -10.52 -44.56
CA PRO A 292 0.47 -10.28 -45.86
C PRO A 292 0.04 -11.62 -46.46
N ARG A 293 -1.21 -11.69 -46.92
CA ARG A 293 -1.73 -12.87 -47.61
C ARG A 293 -1.66 -12.61 -49.11
N ILE A 294 -1.03 -13.53 -49.82
CA ILE A 294 -0.97 -13.51 -51.27
C ILE A 294 -2.11 -14.40 -51.77
N ALA A 295 -3.06 -13.83 -52.49
CA ALA A 295 -4.06 -14.60 -53.21
C ALA A 295 -3.51 -14.91 -54.62
N VAL A 296 -3.36 -16.19 -54.92
CA VAL A 296 -3.01 -16.70 -56.26
C VAL A 296 -4.18 -17.53 -56.80
N THR A 297 -4.34 -17.56 -58.12
CA THR A 297 -5.36 -18.42 -58.76
C THR A 297 -4.95 -19.90 -58.62
N THR A 298 -5.94 -20.80 -58.70
CA THR A 298 -5.71 -22.26 -58.57
C THR A 298 -4.69 -22.76 -59.60
N GLU A 299 -4.74 -22.22 -60.82
CA GLU A 299 -3.82 -22.57 -61.92
C GLU A 299 -2.37 -22.17 -61.61
N ILE A 300 -2.15 -20.98 -61.05
CA ILE A 300 -0.82 -20.50 -60.64
C ILE A 300 -0.29 -21.34 -59.48
N MET A 301 -1.13 -21.66 -58.50
CA MET A 301 -0.74 -22.51 -57.37
C MET A 301 -0.30 -23.90 -57.82
N GLN A 302 -1.02 -24.50 -58.77
CA GLN A 302 -0.70 -25.82 -59.30
C GLN A 302 0.62 -25.81 -60.08
N ALA A 303 0.86 -24.78 -60.90
CA ALA A 303 2.14 -24.60 -61.58
C ALA A 303 3.34 -24.39 -60.62
N LEU A 304 3.11 -23.76 -59.47
CA LEU A 304 4.12 -23.60 -58.42
C LEU A 304 4.41 -24.92 -57.70
N GLN A 305 3.38 -25.73 -57.43
CA GLN A 305 3.52 -27.05 -56.84
C GLN A 305 4.27 -28.01 -57.77
N ASP A 306 3.96 -28.00 -59.07
CA ASP A 306 4.63 -28.83 -60.08
C ASP A 306 6.13 -28.49 -60.17
N LYS A 307 6.48 -27.20 -60.17
CA LYS A 307 7.88 -26.74 -60.13
C LYS A 307 8.59 -27.07 -58.82
N ALA A 308 7.88 -27.00 -57.69
CA ALA A 308 8.43 -27.37 -56.39
C ALA A 308 8.70 -28.88 -56.31
N LEU A 309 7.80 -29.70 -56.86
CA LEU A 309 7.97 -31.14 -56.99
C LEU A 309 9.15 -31.49 -57.90
N GLU A 310 9.28 -30.83 -59.04
CA GLU A 310 10.39 -31.06 -59.99
C GLU A 310 11.75 -30.67 -59.40
N ARG A 311 11.81 -29.58 -58.62
CA ARG A 311 13.06 -29.04 -58.07
C ARG A 311 13.48 -29.69 -56.74
N TYR A 312 12.53 -29.94 -55.85
CA TYR A 312 12.79 -30.36 -54.46
C TYR A 312 12.18 -31.72 -54.10
N GLY A 313 11.40 -32.34 -54.99
CA GLY A 313 10.68 -33.59 -54.71
C GLY A 313 9.55 -33.45 -53.69
N ASP A 314 9.15 -32.21 -53.37
CA ASP A 314 8.19 -31.87 -52.31
C ASP A 314 7.33 -30.69 -52.75
N GLU A 315 6.05 -30.96 -53.03
CA GLU A 315 5.05 -29.98 -53.50
C GLU A 315 4.80 -28.84 -52.50
N SER A 316 5.18 -29.01 -51.24
CA SER A 316 4.93 -28.00 -50.19
C SER A 316 6.00 -26.90 -50.13
N LYS A 317 7.15 -27.07 -50.80
CA LYS A 317 8.28 -26.14 -50.75
C LYS A 317 8.30 -25.18 -51.94
N ILE A 318 7.30 -24.31 -51.98
CA ILE A 318 7.20 -23.28 -53.03
C ILE A 318 8.29 -22.22 -52.84
N ASP A 319 9.09 -21.98 -53.88
CA ASP A 319 10.16 -21.00 -53.89
C ASP A 319 9.61 -19.62 -54.27
N HIS A 320 9.87 -18.62 -53.43
CA HIS A 320 9.43 -17.24 -53.68
C HIS A 320 9.94 -16.65 -55.00
N ARG A 321 11.05 -17.17 -55.55
CA ARG A 321 11.61 -16.73 -56.84
C ARG A 321 10.72 -17.11 -58.03
N ASP A 322 9.94 -18.18 -57.93
CA ASP A 322 9.02 -18.60 -58.99
C ASP A 322 7.77 -17.69 -59.06
N LEU A 323 7.59 -16.79 -58.09
CA LEU A 323 6.55 -15.76 -58.04
C LEU A 323 7.03 -14.38 -58.56
N GLU A 324 8.31 -14.22 -58.93
CA GLU A 324 8.87 -12.93 -59.38
C GLU A 324 8.47 -12.54 -60.81
N ILE A 325 7.77 -13.40 -61.55
CA ILE A 325 7.41 -13.17 -62.95
C ILE A 325 5.99 -12.58 -63.04
N THR A 326 5.90 -11.30 -63.40
CA THR A 326 4.65 -10.60 -63.71
C THR A 326 4.24 -10.86 -65.16
N THR A 327 3.21 -11.68 -65.37
CA THR A 327 2.48 -11.76 -66.65
C THR A 327 1.02 -11.42 -66.43
N PHE A 328 0.49 -10.52 -67.25
CA PHE A 328 -0.93 -10.13 -67.24
C PHE A 328 -1.75 -11.13 -68.08
N ASP A 329 -2.89 -11.58 -67.56
CA ASP A 329 -3.92 -12.23 -68.39
C ASP A 329 -4.64 -11.17 -69.28
N GLU A 330 -5.37 -11.59 -70.30
CA GLU A 330 -6.18 -10.75 -71.20
C GLU A 330 -7.24 -9.86 -70.47
N HIS A 331 -7.46 -10.07 -69.17
CA HIS A 331 -8.31 -9.28 -68.25
C HIS A 331 -7.53 -8.53 -67.15
N GLY A 332 -6.19 -8.56 -67.20
CA GLY A 332 -5.32 -7.60 -66.52
C GLY A 332 -5.08 -7.80 -65.01
N ARG A 333 -5.37 -8.98 -64.42
CA ARG A 333 -5.14 -9.22 -62.99
C ARG A 333 -4.33 -10.50 -62.75
N ALA A 334 -3.13 -10.36 -62.18
CA ALA A 334 -2.18 -11.47 -62.03
C ALA A 334 -1.92 -11.88 -60.57
N LEU A 335 -2.06 -10.96 -59.60
CA LEU A 335 -1.78 -11.23 -58.19
C LEU A 335 -2.43 -10.16 -57.32
N GLU A 336 -3.25 -10.57 -56.34
CA GLU A 336 -3.87 -9.66 -55.38
C GLU A 336 -3.19 -9.84 -54.01
N VAL A 337 -2.45 -8.82 -53.57
CA VAL A 337 -1.91 -8.77 -52.20
C VAL A 337 -2.98 -8.16 -51.31
N ILE A 338 -3.56 -8.98 -50.44
CA ILE A 338 -4.55 -8.51 -49.47
C ILE A 338 -3.77 -8.09 -48.22
N GLN A 339 -3.52 -6.79 -48.09
CA GLN A 339 -3.05 -6.18 -46.86
C GLN A 339 -4.23 -5.52 -46.16
N ILE A 340 -4.65 -6.09 -45.04
CA ILE A 340 -5.66 -5.47 -44.20
C ILE A 340 -5.00 -4.33 -43.44
N ASP A 341 -5.56 -3.12 -43.53
CA ASP A 341 -5.10 -1.97 -42.74
C ASP A 341 -5.43 -2.21 -41.25
N VAL A 342 -4.47 -2.79 -40.54
CA VAL A 342 -4.56 -3.05 -39.10
C VAL A 342 -4.52 -1.77 -38.26
N THR A 343 -4.13 -0.61 -38.82
CA THR A 343 -4.04 0.65 -38.06
C THR A 343 -5.42 1.21 -37.69
N LYS A 344 -6.45 0.84 -38.44
CA LYS A 344 -7.86 1.18 -38.15
C LYS A 344 -8.57 0.13 -37.31
N ILE A 345 -7.92 -1.00 -37.03
CA ILE A 345 -8.48 -2.08 -36.22
C ILE A 345 -7.91 -1.93 -34.81
N GLY A 346 -8.53 -1.07 -34.01
CA GLY A 346 -8.07 -0.87 -32.63
C GLY A 346 -8.99 0.01 -31.83
N ASP A 347 -9.77 -0.62 -30.95
CA ASP A 347 -10.57 0.04 -29.92
C ASP A 347 -9.68 0.60 -28.78
N ILE A 348 -8.49 1.13 -29.10
CA ILE A 348 -7.55 1.70 -28.11
C ILE A 348 -8.17 2.93 -27.45
N GLN A 349 -8.98 3.69 -28.18
CA GLN A 349 -9.72 4.81 -27.60
C GLN A 349 -10.71 4.32 -26.53
N TRP A 350 -11.43 3.23 -26.79
CA TRP A 350 -12.32 2.60 -25.83
C TRP A 350 -11.57 2.11 -24.58
N VAL A 351 -10.39 1.49 -24.76
CA VAL A 351 -9.52 1.10 -23.63
C VAL A 351 -9.13 2.33 -22.80
N LYS A 352 -8.72 3.44 -23.42
CA LYS A 352 -8.40 4.68 -22.70
C LYS A 352 -9.61 5.23 -21.95
N ASP A 353 -10.79 5.22 -22.55
CA ASP A 353 -12.01 5.71 -21.91
C ASP A 353 -12.42 4.82 -20.73
N LEU A 354 -12.26 3.49 -20.84
CA LEU A 354 -12.46 2.55 -19.73
C LEU A 354 -11.48 2.81 -18.57
N ILE A 355 -10.20 2.99 -18.87
CA ILE A 355 -9.19 3.34 -17.85
C ILE A 355 -9.58 4.63 -17.13
N LYS A 356 -9.97 5.67 -17.87
CA LYS A 356 -10.42 6.94 -17.26
C LYS A 356 -11.63 6.76 -16.36
N MET A 357 -12.64 5.99 -16.79
CA MET A 357 -13.80 5.68 -15.97
C MET A 357 -13.43 4.93 -14.69
N MET A 358 -12.56 3.91 -14.78
CA MET A 358 -12.06 3.19 -13.61
C MET A 358 -11.41 4.15 -12.60
N LEU A 359 -10.48 4.98 -13.07
CA LEU A 359 -9.75 5.91 -12.21
C LEU A 359 -10.65 6.99 -11.60
N MET A 360 -11.60 7.54 -12.37
CA MET A 360 -12.57 8.52 -11.86
C MET A 360 -13.46 7.92 -10.76
N GLU A 361 -13.97 6.70 -10.95
CA GLU A 361 -14.80 6.02 -9.95
C GLU A 361 -14.03 5.75 -8.64
N THR A 362 -12.72 5.46 -8.74
CA THR A 362 -11.89 5.15 -7.56
C THR A 362 -11.15 6.34 -6.98
N LYS A 363 -11.45 7.56 -7.45
CA LYS A 363 -10.81 8.82 -7.06
C LYS A 363 -9.28 8.80 -7.27
N THR A 364 -8.85 8.16 -8.35
CA THR A 364 -7.45 8.10 -8.79
C THR A 364 -7.27 9.00 -10.01
N SER A 365 -6.19 9.78 -10.09
CA SER A 365 -5.92 10.68 -11.22
C SER A 365 -5.17 9.92 -12.32
N GLU A 366 -5.54 10.13 -13.57
CA GLU A 366 -4.79 9.64 -14.75
C GLU A 366 -3.35 10.16 -14.73
N LYS A 367 -3.14 11.42 -14.30
CA LYS A 367 -1.81 12.02 -14.18
C LYS A 367 -0.99 11.46 -13.01
N ALA A 368 -1.63 10.81 -12.05
CA ALA A 368 -0.92 10.06 -11.02
C ALA A 368 -0.28 8.78 -11.57
N ILE A 369 -0.86 8.19 -12.64
CA ILE A 369 -0.25 7.05 -13.34
C ILE A 369 1.02 7.49 -14.07
N ASP A 370 0.99 8.63 -14.77
CA ASP A 370 2.18 9.20 -15.41
C ASP A 370 3.29 9.37 -14.35
N PHE A 371 2.97 9.89 -13.16
CA PHE A 371 3.93 10.05 -12.07
C PHE A 371 4.43 8.70 -11.48
N TYR A 372 3.56 7.70 -11.39
CA TYR A 372 3.90 6.37 -10.89
C TYR A 372 4.80 5.60 -11.86
N LEU A 373 4.55 5.71 -13.17
CA LEU A 373 5.31 5.04 -14.23
C LEU A 373 6.63 5.75 -14.54
N ASP A 374 6.66 7.09 -14.43
CA ASP A 374 7.79 7.90 -14.87
C ASP A 374 8.82 8.10 -13.74
N THR A 375 9.68 7.09 -13.55
CA THR A 375 10.86 7.16 -12.65
C THR A 375 11.96 8.09 -13.20
N ARG A 376 11.77 8.72 -14.37
CA ARG A 376 12.72 9.63 -15.01
C ARG A 376 12.09 11.01 -15.26
N SER A 377 12.06 11.82 -14.20
CA SER A 377 11.76 13.24 -14.22
C SER A 377 12.38 13.98 -15.42
N THR A 378 11.57 14.31 -16.44
CA THR A 378 12.00 15.19 -17.55
C THR A 378 11.11 16.43 -17.77
N ALA A 379 10.20 16.75 -16.85
CA ALA A 379 9.54 18.06 -16.87
C ALA A 379 9.56 18.70 -15.46
N GLN A 380 10.30 19.80 -15.32
CA GLN A 380 10.13 20.75 -14.21
C GLN A 380 8.75 21.41 -14.34
N GLN A 381 7.71 20.75 -13.82
CA GLN A 381 6.44 21.38 -13.52
C GLN A 381 6.47 21.94 -12.08
N SER A 382 5.97 23.17 -11.91
CA SER A 382 5.77 23.81 -10.60
C SER A 382 4.90 22.94 -9.69
N GLY A 383 5.16 22.94 -8.37
CA GLY A 383 4.34 22.24 -7.37
C GLY A 383 2.84 22.55 -7.46
N VAL A 384 2.46 23.76 -7.88
CA VAL A 384 1.05 24.16 -8.05
C VAL A 384 0.37 23.43 -9.21
N ALA A 385 1.07 23.22 -10.34
CA ALA A 385 0.50 22.49 -11.48
C ALA A 385 0.32 21.00 -11.15
N LYS A 386 1.30 20.40 -10.45
CA LYS A 386 1.22 19.02 -9.95
C LYS A 386 0.05 18.83 -8.99
N PHE A 387 -0.24 19.82 -8.15
CA PHE A 387 -1.36 19.79 -7.21
C PHE A 387 -2.72 19.70 -7.93
N TYR A 388 -2.95 20.52 -8.95
CA TYR A 388 -4.22 20.46 -9.71
C TYR A 388 -4.35 19.17 -10.52
N ASP A 389 -3.26 18.68 -11.11
CA ASP A 389 -3.24 17.43 -11.86
C ASP A 389 -3.52 16.20 -10.97
N LEU A 390 -3.13 16.26 -9.69
CA LEU A 390 -3.27 15.16 -8.71
C LEU A 390 -4.42 15.38 -7.72
N PHE A 391 -5.19 16.46 -7.84
CA PHE A 391 -6.11 16.95 -6.81
C PHE A 391 -7.04 15.86 -6.25
N ILE A 392 -7.68 15.09 -7.13
CA ILE A 392 -8.61 14.02 -6.72
C ILE A 392 -7.88 12.91 -5.93
N SER A 393 -6.67 12.53 -6.35
CA SER A 393 -5.86 11.54 -5.63
C SER A 393 -5.34 12.06 -4.31
N LEU A 394 -5.02 13.36 -4.22
CA LEU A 394 -4.61 14.00 -2.98
C LEU A 394 -5.76 14.04 -1.97
N LEU A 395 -6.99 14.32 -2.40
CA LEU A 395 -8.16 14.26 -1.51
C LEU A 395 -8.38 12.86 -0.95
N LYS A 396 -8.26 11.82 -1.79
CA LYS A 396 -8.33 10.41 -1.32
C LYS A 396 -7.19 10.10 -0.35
N ALA A 397 -5.96 10.50 -0.68
CA ALA A 397 -4.80 10.28 0.16
C ALA A 397 -4.91 11.01 1.51
N GLU A 398 -5.42 12.24 1.56
CA GLU A 398 -5.62 13.00 2.79
C GLU A 398 -6.65 12.32 3.71
N GLN A 399 -7.74 11.82 3.14
CA GLN A 399 -8.71 11.04 3.90
C GLN A 399 -8.04 9.78 4.50
N LEU A 400 -7.36 8.99 3.67
CA LEU A 400 -6.67 7.77 4.12
C LEU A 400 -5.58 8.07 5.15
N GLN A 401 -4.84 9.17 5.01
CA GLN A 401 -3.82 9.59 5.97
C GLN A 401 -4.43 9.85 7.35
N LYS A 402 -5.55 10.60 7.42
CA LYS A 402 -6.23 10.89 8.70
C LYS A 402 -6.73 9.61 9.37
N GLU A 403 -7.33 8.71 8.60
CA GLU A 403 -7.82 7.42 9.11
C GLU A 403 -6.66 6.52 9.58
N TYR A 404 -5.57 6.45 8.81
CA TYR A 404 -4.40 5.65 9.13
C TYR A 404 -3.67 6.16 10.38
N ILE A 405 -3.51 7.47 10.54
CA ILE A 405 -2.93 8.09 11.75
C ILE A 405 -3.77 7.74 12.97
N TYR A 406 -5.10 7.86 12.86
CA TYR A 406 -6.00 7.51 13.96
C TYR A 406 -5.86 6.03 14.32
N PHE A 407 -5.80 5.15 13.32
CA PHE A 407 -5.56 3.72 13.50
C PHE A 407 -4.24 3.42 14.21
N LEU A 408 -3.13 4.03 13.79
CA LEU A 408 -1.82 3.88 14.43
C LEU A 408 -1.81 4.38 15.88
N LYS A 409 -2.40 5.55 16.14
CA LYS A 409 -2.51 6.08 17.52
C LYS A 409 -3.25 5.11 18.44
N GLN A 410 -4.34 4.51 17.97
CA GLN A 410 -5.09 3.53 18.76
C GLN A 410 -4.31 2.24 19.01
N LEU A 411 -3.49 1.80 18.04
CA LEU A 411 -2.66 0.61 18.17
C LEU A 411 -1.52 0.83 19.16
N ILE A 412 -0.83 1.96 19.08
CA ILE A 412 0.25 2.30 20.00
C ILE A 412 -0.30 2.49 21.41
N GLU A 413 -1.43 3.19 21.58
CA GLU A 413 -2.10 3.27 22.88
C GLU A 413 -2.42 1.87 23.43
N SER A 414 -2.90 0.96 22.58
CA SER A 414 -3.22 -0.43 22.98
C SER A 414 -1.97 -1.25 23.31
N ALA A 415 -0.84 -1.01 22.63
CA ALA A 415 0.45 -1.59 22.98
C ALA A 415 0.97 -1.05 24.32
N LEU A 416 0.86 0.26 24.58
CA LEU A 416 1.24 0.87 25.86
C LEU A 416 0.43 0.32 27.03
N TRP A 417 -0.84 -0.06 26.82
CA TRP A 417 -1.61 -0.78 27.84
C TRP A 417 -1.02 -2.15 28.18
N LEU A 418 -0.53 -2.91 27.20
CA LEU A 418 0.17 -4.18 27.46
C LEU A 418 1.48 -3.93 28.20
N ALA A 419 2.23 -2.90 27.79
CA ALA A 419 3.48 -2.51 28.44
C ALA A 419 3.28 -2.16 29.92
N LYS A 420 2.17 -1.46 30.24
CA LYS A 420 1.86 -1.03 31.60
C LYS A 420 1.61 -2.17 32.60
N GLU A 421 1.20 -3.35 32.11
CA GLU A 421 1.06 -4.53 32.97
C GLU A 421 2.42 -5.06 33.45
N GLU A 422 3.48 -4.86 32.66
CA GLU A 422 4.86 -5.22 33.05
C GLU A 422 5.56 -4.09 33.81
N ASP A 423 5.35 -2.83 33.39
CA ASP A 423 5.96 -1.65 34.00
C ASP A 423 4.91 -0.56 34.33
N SER A 424 4.67 -0.36 35.62
CA SER A 424 3.72 0.63 36.12
C SER A 424 4.11 2.09 35.85
N SER A 425 5.36 2.37 35.48
CA SER A 425 5.85 3.71 35.16
C SER A 425 5.37 4.21 33.80
N ILE A 426 4.93 3.30 32.92
CA ILE A 426 4.45 3.63 31.58
C ILE A 426 3.08 4.32 31.65
N ILE A 427 2.98 5.46 30.95
CA ILE A 427 1.75 6.23 30.84
C ILE A 427 1.02 5.86 29.55
N ILE A 428 -0.28 5.62 29.67
CA ILE A 428 -1.16 5.35 28.53
C ILE A 428 -1.49 6.67 27.85
N GLU A 429 -1.08 6.81 26.59
CA GLU A 429 -1.33 8.00 25.79
C GLU A 429 -1.61 7.67 24.32
N GLN A 430 -2.03 8.68 23.56
CA GLN A 430 -2.08 8.62 22.10
C GLN A 430 -0.93 9.44 21.54
N PRO A 431 0.06 8.82 20.89
CA PRO A 431 1.24 9.54 20.46
C PRO A 431 0.93 10.59 19.39
N GLU A 432 1.84 11.56 19.23
CA GLU A 432 1.82 12.49 18.11
C GLU A 432 2.56 11.89 16.90
N ILE A 433 1.94 11.94 15.72
CA ILE A 433 2.54 11.44 14.48
C ILE A 433 2.87 12.65 13.60
N GLN A 434 4.16 12.86 13.34
CA GLN A 434 4.60 13.97 12.50
C GLN A 434 4.19 13.75 11.04
N LEU A 435 3.88 14.84 10.33
CA LEU A 435 3.46 14.80 8.93
C LEU A 435 4.48 15.45 8.00
N LYS A 436 4.86 14.69 6.97
CA LYS A 436 5.69 15.12 5.84
C LYS A 436 4.79 15.45 4.65
N ALA A 437 5.33 16.16 3.65
CA ALA A 437 4.61 16.45 2.42
C ALA A 437 4.36 15.17 1.59
N MET A 438 3.12 14.96 1.12
CA MET A 438 2.76 13.81 0.26
C MET A 438 3.36 13.90 -1.15
N ILE A 439 3.47 15.12 -1.68
CA ILE A 439 4.02 15.35 -3.03
C ILE A 439 5.53 15.53 -2.89
N PRO A 440 6.33 14.78 -3.67
CA PRO A 440 7.77 15.01 -3.72
C PRO A 440 8.04 16.36 -4.37
N ILE A 441 8.43 17.31 -3.53
CA ILE A 441 9.02 18.57 -3.91
C ILE A 441 10.54 18.42 -3.88
N SER A 442 11.23 19.14 -4.77
CA SER A 442 12.69 19.11 -4.75
C SER A 442 13.19 19.67 -3.42
N ARG A 443 14.30 19.14 -2.89
CA ARG A 443 14.88 19.65 -1.62
C ARG A 443 15.16 21.15 -1.69
N LYS A 444 15.52 21.65 -2.88
CA LYS A 444 15.73 23.08 -3.14
C LYS A 444 14.44 23.88 -2.98
N GLU A 445 13.33 23.43 -3.56
CA GLU A 445 12.01 24.07 -3.47
C GLU A 445 11.48 24.04 -2.02
N LEU A 446 11.65 22.92 -1.31
CA LEU A 446 11.32 22.80 0.12
C LEU A 446 12.12 23.79 0.99
N LEU A 447 13.44 23.87 0.77
CA LEU A 447 14.30 24.78 1.53
C LEU A 447 13.96 26.25 1.24
N GLU A 448 13.70 26.60 -0.02
CA GLU A 448 13.28 27.95 -0.40
C GLU A 448 11.93 28.32 0.22
N GLU A 449 10.95 27.41 0.21
CA GLU A 449 9.63 27.64 0.82
C GLU A 449 9.71 27.79 2.34
N ASN A 450 10.39 26.86 3.03
CA ASN A 450 10.54 26.89 4.49
C ASN A 450 11.37 28.10 4.95
N SER A 451 12.45 28.45 4.24
CA SER A 451 13.26 29.63 4.58
C SER A 451 12.46 30.92 4.40
N LEU A 452 11.68 31.03 3.31
CA LEU A 452 10.81 32.17 3.08
C LEU A 452 9.70 32.28 4.14
N ALA A 453 9.14 31.14 4.57
CA ALA A 453 8.12 31.10 5.63
C ALA A 453 8.68 31.52 6.99
N TYR A 454 9.92 31.14 7.30
CA TYR A 454 10.64 31.56 8.48
C TYR A 454 10.99 33.06 8.44
N GLU A 455 11.57 33.55 7.34
CA GLU A 455 11.90 34.97 7.15
C GLU A 455 10.67 35.88 7.27
N LYS A 456 9.52 35.41 6.80
CA LYS A 456 8.23 36.13 6.90
C LYS A 456 7.57 36.03 8.28
N GLY A 457 8.16 35.29 9.22
CA GLY A 457 7.61 35.08 10.56
C GLY A 457 6.35 34.22 10.61
N THR A 458 6.05 33.46 9.54
CA THR A 458 4.87 32.59 9.48
C THR A 458 5.09 31.21 10.11
N GLN A 459 6.34 30.84 10.37
CA GLN A 459 6.73 29.54 10.94
C GLN A 459 7.87 29.71 11.96
N SER A 460 7.89 28.88 13.00
CA SER A 460 8.97 28.92 14.01
C SER A 460 10.27 28.30 13.47
N LEU A 461 11.39 28.59 14.16
CA LEU A 461 12.71 28.06 13.81
C LEU A 461 12.75 26.53 13.92
N GLU A 462 12.17 25.99 15.00
CA GLU A 462 12.06 24.55 15.25
C GLU A 462 11.31 23.84 14.12
N VAL A 463 10.12 24.32 13.76
CA VAL A 463 9.32 23.71 12.68
C VAL A 463 10.07 23.77 11.35
N THR A 464 10.89 24.81 11.14
CA THR A 464 11.73 24.98 9.95
C THR A 464 12.88 23.97 9.90
N ILE A 465 13.64 23.82 10.99
CA ILE A 465 14.74 22.84 11.08
C ILE A 465 14.21 21.41 10.94
N ARG A 466 13.09 21.11 11.62
CA ARG A 466 12.42 19.80 11.55
C ARG A 466 11.95 19.46 10.15
N ARG A 467 11.25 20.39 9.47
CA ARG A 467 10.80 20.16 8.08
C ARG A 467 11.94 20.01 7.08
N ASN A 468 13.06 20.69 7.31
CA ASN A 468 14.25 20.59 6.46
C ASN A 468 15.03 19.29 6.68
N ASN A 469 14.92 18.67 7.87
CA ASN A 469 15.63 17.46 8.27
C ASN A 469 14.67 16.41 8.87
N PRO A 470 13.77 15.84 8.04
CA PRO A 470 12.67 14.99 8.50
C PRO A 470 13.06 13.59 9.02
N THR A 471 14.36 13.25 8.98
CA THR A 471 14.92 11.98 9.48
C THR A 471 15.90 12.19 10.63
N ALA A 472 16.06 13.44 11.09
CA ALA A 472 16.93 13.73 12.22
C ALA A 472 16.31 13.24 13.53
N SER A 473 17.14 12.79 14.47
CA SER A 473 16.71 12.49 15.83
C SER A 473 16.36 13.78 16.58
N GLU A 474 15.59 13.65 17.66
CA GLU A 474 15.21 14.79 18.49
C GLU A 474 16.43 15.48 19.12
N GLU A 475 17.39 14.67 19.60
CA GLU A 475 18.68 15.16 20.11
C GLU A 475 19.41 16.02 19.06
N TRP A 476 19.45 15.58 17.81
CA TRP A 476 20.08 16.34 16.72
C TRP A 476 19.34 17.65 16.44
N ILE A 477 18.00 17.64 16.49
CA ILE A 477 17.20 18.85 16.29
C ILE A 477 17.44 19.86 17.41
N GLN A 478 17.54 19.40 18.66
CA GLN A 478 17.84 20.24 19.81
C GLN A 478 19.26 20.81 19.74
N GLU A 479 20.25 20.01 19.34
CA GLU A 479 21.62 20.48 19.09
C GLU A 479 21.67 21.53 17.97
N GLU A 480 20.94 21.31 16.88
CA GLU A 480 20.88 22.23 15.75
C GLU A 480 20.19 23.54 16.13
N LEU A 481 19.11 23.49 16.91
CA LEU A 481 18.46 24.67 17.48
C LEU A 481 19.42 25.46 18.38
N ALA A 482 20.08 24.77 19.30
CA ALA A 482 21.06 25.37 20.20
C ALA A 482 22.21 26.02 19.41
N ARG A 483 22.68 25.38 18.35
CA ARG A 483 23.72 25.94 17.47
C ARG A 483 23.25 27.22 16.77
N VAL A 484 22.06 27.22 16.18
CA VAL A 484 21.51 28.39 15.48
C VAL A 484 21.23 29.55 16.45
N GLU A 485 20.78 29.26 17.67
CA GLU A 485 20.60 30.28 18.71
C GLU A 485 21.93 30.85 19.21
N GLN A 486 22.96 30.02 19.37
CA GLN A 486 24.31 30.46 19.72
C GLN A 486 24.93 31.34 18.62
N GLU A 487 24.74 30.99 17.35
CA GLU A 487 25.19 31.82 16.22
C GLU A 487 24.53 33.20 16.23
N LYS A 488 23.24 33.29 16.57
CA LYS A 488 22.53 34.58 16.72
C LYS A 488 23.03 35.41 17.91
N GLN A 489 23.36 34.78 19.04
CA GLN A 489 23.90 35.50 20.20
C GLN A 489 25.34 36.02 19.97
N GLY A 490 26.10 35.35 19.08
CA GLY A 490 27.45 35.78 18.70
C GLY A 490 27.50 37.15 18.01
N ASP A 491 26.51 37.47 17.17
CA ASP A 491 26.50 38.72 16.39
C ASP A 491 26.09 39.96 17.20
N ASP A 492 25.17 39.83 18.17
CA ASP A 492 24.70 40.96 18.97
C ASP A 492 25.74 41.45 19.99
N SER A 493 26.55 40.55 20.54
CA SER A 493 27.59 40.94 21.51
C SER A 493 28.74 41.72 20.84
N SER A 494 29.11 41.36 19.60
CA SER A 494 30.16 42.06 18.85
C SER A 494 29.70 43.43 18.37
N SER A 495 28.45 43.60 17.96
CA SER A 495 27.90 44.89 17.52
C SER A 495 27.74 45.89 18.67
N LEU A 496 27.33 45.43 19.86
CA LEU A 496 27.27 46.23 21.09
C LEU A 496 28.65 46.59 21.63
N LEU A 497 29.64 45.68 21.56
CA LEU A 497 31.02 45.98 21.92
C LEU A 497 31.67 46.97 20.95
N THR A 498 31.44 46.80 19.65
CA THR A 498 31.98 47.71 18.62
C THR A 498 31.31 49.08 18.71
N GLY A 499 30.00 49.13 18.95
CA GLY A 499 29.24 50.36 19.20
C GLY A 499 29.65 51.09 20.48
N ARG A 500 29.95 50.37 21.58
CA ARG A 500 30.52 50.97 22.80
C ARG A 500 31.95 51.45 22.62
N SER A 501 32.78 50.74 21.85
CA SER A 501 34.16 51.14 21.57
C SER A 501 34.22 52.41 20.71
N THR A 502 33.33 52.53 19.72
CA THR A 502 33.23 53.75 18.89
C THR A 502 32.68 54.93 19.66
N LEU A 503 31.72 54.73 20.57
CA LEU A 503 31.21 55.79 21.45
C LEU A 503 32.28 56.29 22.44
N ASN A 504 33.07 55.39 23.03
CA ASN A 504 34.17 55.78 23.93
C ASN A 504 35.29 56.52 23.17
N ASN A 505 35.66 56.08 21.97
CA ASN A 505 36.64 56.79 21.13
C ASN A 505 36.13 58.16 20.64
N PHE A 506 34.82 58.33 20.45
CA PHE A 506 34.21 59.61 20.09
C PHE A 506 34.09 60.58 21.27
N MET A 507 33.95 60.06 22.50
CA MET A 507 33.95 60.83 23.74
C MET A 507 35.38 61.26 24.15
N ASP A 508 36.38 60.40 23.97
CA ASP A 508 37.79 60.72 24.27
C ASP A 508 38.39 61.76 23.32
N ASN A 509 37.98 61.79 22.04
CA ASN A 509 38.40 62.83 21.09
C ASN A 509 37.68 64.19 21.29
N ARG A 510 36.78 64.30 22.27
CA ARG A 510 36.09 65.57 22.62
C ARG A 510 36.62 66.22 23.91
N SER A 511 37.54 65.57 24.63
CA SER A 511 38.07 66.07 25.91
C SER A 511 39.52 66.58 25.83
N SER A 512 40.09 66.69 24.63
CA SER A 512 41.49 67.13 24.42
C SER A 512 41.63 68.42 23.59
N ASP A 513 40.72 69.38 23.76
CA ASP A 513 40.89 70.77 23.32
C ASP A 513 40.13 71.70 24.29
N ASP A 514 40.79 72.07 25.39
CA ASP A 514 40.55 73.30 26.17
C ASP A 514 41.67 73.41 27.24
N GLU A 515 42.82 73.97 26.84
CA GLU A 515 43.70 74.81 27.69
C GLU A 515 43.42 76.29 27.39
#